data_AF-A0A9W9ZPM5-F1
#
_entry.id   AF-A0A9W9ZPM5-F1
#
_cell.length_a   1.000
_cell.length_b   1.000
_cell.length_c   1.000
_cell.angle_alpha   90.00
_cell.angle_beta   90.00
_cell.angle_gamma   90.00
#
_symmetry.space_group_name_H-M   'P 1'
#
loop_
_entity.id
_entity.type
_entity.pdbx_description
1 polymer ?
#
loop_
_entity_poly.entity_id
_entity_poly.type
_entity_poly.pdbx_seq_one_letter_code
_entity_poly.pdbx_strand_id
1 'polypeptide(L)'
;MATLDEAICNVHQLENINLPDEQPQVEAPPASVTYISNFDTNFEDSKAFITCISKYLEEADVHKGLNEMLEEGEKYAVMLYTWRSCSRAVPAVKSDDQPNRIEIYEKTTEVLEPEVRKLKNFMHFALNSCG
;
A
#
# COMPACT_ATOMS: atom_id res chain seq x y z
N MET A 1 -6.85 -37.30 -53.68
CA MET A 1 -6.07 -38.39 -53.06
C MET A 1 -5.49 -37.78 -51.80
N ALA A 2 -6.02 -38.15 -50.62
CA ALA A 2 -5.57 -37.52 -49.37
C ALA A 2 -4.09 -37.86 -49.13
N THR A 3 -3.31 -36.87 -48.70
CA THR A 3 -1.88 -37.06 -48.44
C THR A 3 -1.68 -37.78 -47.10
N LEU A 4 -0.52 -38.42 -46.91
CA LEU A 4 -0.20 -39.10 -45.65
C LEU A 4 -0.24 -38.12 -44.46
N ASP A 5 0.21 -36.88 -44.67
CA ASP A 5 0.15 -35.80 -43.67
C ASP A 5 -1.29 -35.42 -43.28
N GLU A 6 -2.22 -35.35 -44.24
CA GLU A 6 -3.63 -35.10 -43.94
C GLU A 6 -4.22 -36.23 -43.07
N ALA A 7 -3.86 -37.48 -43.35
CA ALA A 7 -4.33 -38.61 -42.56
C ALA A 7 -3.80 -38.57 -41.12
N ILE A 8 -2.52 -38.22 -40.93
CA ILE A 8 -1.91 -38.10 -39.59
C ILE A 8 -2.49 -36.91 -38.83
N CYS A 9 -2.70 -35.77 -39.49
CA CYS A 9 -3.32 -34.59 -38.88
C CYS A 9 -4.73 -34.88 -38.37
N ASN A 10 -5.55 -35.60 -39.14
CA ASN A 10 -6.89 -35.99 -38.73
C ASN A 10 -6.88 -36.90 -37.48
N VAL A 11 -5.87 -37.77 -37.34
CA VAL A 11 -5.74 -38.62 -36.15
C VAL A 11 -5.36 -37.80 -34.91
N HIS A 12 -4.45 -36.83 -35.05
CA HIS A 12 -4.09 -35.94 -33.94
C HIS A 12 -5.25 -35.03 -33.49
N GLN A 13 -6.19 -34.72 -34.38
CA GLN A 13 -7.39 -33.97 -34.00
C GLN A 13 -8.31 -34.76 -33.07
N LEU A 14 -8.34 -36.10 -33.18
CA LEU A 14 -9.15 -36.95 -32.32
C LEU A 14 -8.63 -37.00 -30.88
N GLU A 15 -7.32 -36.80 -30.68
CA GLU A 15 -6.70 -36.75 -29.34
C GLU A 15 -7.18 -35.53 -28.52
N ASN A 16 -7.63 -34.48 -29.20
CA ASN A 16 -8.12 -33.24 -28.58
C ASN A 16 -9.66 -33.17 -28.50
N ILE A 17 -10.37 -34.24 -28.86
CA ILE A 17 -11.83 -34.28 -28.71
C ILE A 17 -12.17 -34.46 -27.23
N ASN A 18 -12.81 -33.44 -26.66
CA ASN A 18 -13.46 -33.56 -25.37
C ASN A 18 -14.67 -34.49 -25.51
N LEU A 19 -14.54 -35.70 -24.97
CA LEU A 19 -15.68 -36.59 -24.80
C LEU A 19 -16.54 -36.03 -23.66
N PRO A 20 -17.87 -35.86 -23.86
CA PRO A 20 -18.76 -35.49 -22.77
C PRO A 20 -18.72 -36.61 -21.73
N ASP A 21 -18.36 -36.27 -20.49
CA ASP A 21 -18.42 -37.19 -19.36
C ASP A 21 -19.90 -37.40 -19.01
N GLU A 22 -20.43 -38.61 -19.19
CA GLU A 22 -21.80 -38.98 -18.77
C GLU A 22 -21.84 -39.18 -17.24
N GLN A 23 -21.32 -38.22 -16.48
CA GLN A 23 -21.40 -38.23 -15.04
C GLN A 23 -22.86 -37.99 -14.61
N PRO A 24 -23.45 -38.88 -13.79
CA PRO A 24 -24.79 -38.66 -13.26
C PRO A 24 -24.84 -37.36 -12.45
N GLN A 25 -25.74 -36.45 -12.83
CA GLN A 25 -25.93 -35.17 -12.15
C GLN A 25 -26.61 -35.36 -10.79
N VAL A 26 -25.85 -35.78 -9.79
CA VAL A 26 -26.25 -35.65 -8.37
C VAL A 26 -25.70 -34.31 -7.89
N GLU A 27 -26.42 -33.23 -8.21
CA GLU A 27 -26.07 -31.89 -7.71
C GLU A 27 -26.68 -31.67 -6.32
N ALA A 28 -25.90 -31.06 -5.42
CA ALA A 28 -26.38 -30.65 -4.11
C ALA A 28 -27.39 -29.49 -4.24
N PRO A 29 -28.32 -29.31 -3.27
CA PRO A 29 -29.23 -28.16 -3.27
C PRO A 29 -28.45 -26.83 -3.34
N PRO A 30 -28.93 -25.83 -4.10
CA PRO A 30 -28.24 -24.57 -4.25
C PRO A 30 -28.12 -23.86 -2.89
N ALA A 31 -26.88 -23.62 -2.46
CA ALA A 31 -26.59 -22.79 -1.30
C ALA A 31 -26.57 -21.31 -1.73
N SER A 32 -27.22 -20.43 -0.97
CA SER A 32 -27.14 -18.99 -1.24
C SER A 32 -25.73 -18.48 -0.91
N VAL A 33 -25.01 -17.98 -1.93
CA VAL A 33 -23.71 -17.33 -1.74
C VAL A 33 -23.94 -15.83 -1.67
N THR A 34 -23.61 -15.22 -0.54
CA THR A 34 -23.52 -13.76 -0.43
C THR A 34 -22.19 -13.29 -1.02
N TYR A 35 -22.25 -12.49 -2.08
CA TYR A 35 -21.09 -11.85 -2.69
C TYR A 35 -20.96 -10.43 -2.16
N ILE A 36 -19.82 -10.10 -1.56
CA ILE A 36 -19.44 -8.74 -1.19
C ILE A 36 -18.21 -8.42 -2.03
N SER A 37 -18.35 -7.52 -3.01
CA SER A 37 -17.21 -7.02 -3.77
C SER A 37 -16.41 -6.05 -2.90
N ASN A 38 -15.17 -6.42 -2.57
CA ASN A 38 -14.19 -5.48 -2.05
C ASN A 38 -13.33 -4.97 -3.22
N PHE A 39 -13.24 -3.64 -3.38
CA PHE A 39 -12.40 -3.01 -4.41
C PHE A 39 -11.04 -2.56 -3.85
N ASP A 40 -10.74 -2.92 -2.60
CA ASP A 40 -9.45 -2.65 -1.99
C ASP A 40 -8.32 -3.35 -2.77
N THR A 41 -7.38 -2.55 -3.25
CA THR A 41 -6.20 -3.03 -3.99
C THR A 41 -5.10 -3.57 -3.07
N ASN A 42 -5.32 -3.57 -1.74
CA ASN A 42 -4.39 -4.12 -0.76
C ASN A 42 -4.60 -5.62 -0.50
N PHE A 43 -5.59 -6.26 -1.14
CA PHE A 43 -5.81 -7.71 -1.12
C PHE A 43 -5.67 -8.33 0.29
N GLU A 44 -6.39 -7.77 1.28
CA GLU A 44 -6.24 -8.15 2.69
C GLU A 44 -6.54 -9.64 2.97
N ASP A 45 -7.39 -10.25 2.15
CA ASP A 45 -7.82 -11.63 2.21
C ASP A 45 -6.92 -12.60 1.42
N SER A 46 -5.85 -12.09 0.81
CA SER A 46 -4.94 -12.87 -0.04
C SER A 46 -4.35 -14.09 0.66
N LYS A 47 -4.13 -14.02 1.98
CA LYS A 47 -3.65 -15.14 2.81
C LYS A 47 -4.68 -16.26 3.00
N ALA A 48 -5.97 -16.00 2.73
CA ALA A 48 -7.03 -17.01 2.77
C ALA A 48 -7.05 -17.88 1.49
N PHE A 49 -6.48 -17.40 0.39
CA PHE A 49 -6.48 -18.07 -0.91
C PHE A 49 -5.08 -18.63 -1.24
N ILE A 50 -4.67 -19.67 -0.52
CA ILE A 50 -3.42 -20.41 -0.72
C ILE A 50 -3.59 -21.39 -1.89
N THR A 51 -3.94 -20.91 -3.07
CA THR A 51 -4.05 -21.73 -4.28
C THR A 51 -3.06 -21.21 -5.32
N CYS A 52 -1.82 -21.68 -5.20
CA CYS A 52 -0.81 -21.83 -6.25
C CYS A 52 -0.20 -20.61 -6.98
N ILE A 53 -0.54 -19.35 -6.66
CA ILE A 53 0.15 -18.19 -7.30
C ILE A 53 0.92 -17.32 -6.31
N SER A 54 1.99 -17.92 -5.76
CA SER A 54 2.90 -17.31 -4.77
C SER A 54 3.49 -15.95 -5.22
N LYS A 55 3.73 -15.76 -6.53
CA LYS A 55 4.39 -14.55 -7.04
C LYS A 55 3.51 -13.30 -6.93
N TYR A 56 2.24 -13.39 -7.29
CA TYR A 56 1.32 -12.24 -7.21
C TYR A 56 0.93 -11.92 -5.78
N LEU A 57 0.98 -12.91 -4.87
CA LEU A 57 0.79 -12.70 -3.45
C LEU A 57 1.89 -11.81 -2.85
N GLU A 58 3.16 -12.12 -3.16
CA GLU A 58 4.31 -11.31 -2.75
C GLU A 58 4.25 -9.90 -3.35
N GLU A 59 3.87 -9.78 -4.63
CA GLU A 59 3.69 -8.49 -5.29
C GLU A 59 2.58 -7.65 -4.63
N ALA A 60 1.47 -8.27 -4.22
CA ALA A 60 0.40 -7.60 -3.50
C ALA A 60 0.85 -7.12 -2.11
N ASP A 61 1.63 -7.91 -1.38
CA ASP A 61 2.22 -7.51 -0.08
C ASP A 61 3.17 -6.31 -0.24
N VAL A 62 4.02 -6.31 -1.27
CA VAL A 62 4.91 -5.17 -1.58
C VAL A 62 4.10 -3.94 -1.98
N HIS A 63 3.07 -4.10 -2.81
CA HIS A 63 2.19 -3.02 -3.23
C HIS A 63 1.46 -2.38 -2.03
N LYS A 64 0.98 -3.20 -1.10
CA LYS A 64 0.40 -2.72 0.16
C LYS A 64 1.40 -1.86 0.95
N GLY A 65 2.65 -2.31 1.10
CA GLY A 65 3.69 -1.54 1.79
C GLY A 65 3.99 -0.18 1.12
N LEU A 66 3.93 -0.11 -0.22
CA LEU A 66 4.08 1.14 -0.95
C LEU A 66 2.89 2.09 -0.73
N ASN A 67 1.66 1.57 -0.68
CA ASN A 67 0.47 2.37 -0.39
C ASN A 67 0.52 2.96 1.03
N GLU A 68 0.93 2.16 2.02
CA GLU A 68 1.12 2.64 3.39
C GLU A 68 2.16 3.78 3.48
N MET A 69 3.26 3.66 2.72
CA MET A 69 4.28 4.71 2.61
C MET A 69 3.74 5.98 1.92
N LEU A 70 2.90 5.82 0.89
CA LEU A 70 2.24 6.93 0.19
C LEU A 70 1.32 7.71 1.14
N GLU A 71 0.51 7.01 1.93
CA GLU A 71 -0.36 7.61 2.95
C GLU A 71 0.43 8.33 4.05
N GLU A 72 1.55 7.76 4.50
CA GLU A 72 2.45 8.44 5.44
C GLU A 72 3.06 9.71 4.83
N GLY A 73 3.50 9.64 3.57
CA GLY A 73 4.02 10.77 2.82
C GLY A 73 3.00 11.91 2.68
N GLU A 74 1.73 11.58 2.44
CA GLU A 74 0.65 12.57 2.37
C GLU A 74 0.48 13.32 3.70
N LYS A 75 0.58 12.64 4.85
CA LYS A 75 0.53 13.28 6.17
C LYS A 75 1.65 14.32 6.33
N TYR A 76 2.86 14.01 5.88
CA TYR A 76 3.97 14.98 5.89
C TYR A 76 3.76 16.13 4.90
N ALA A 77 3.19 15.87 3.73
CA ALA A 77 2.85 16.91 2.76
C ALA A 77 1.84 17.91 3.34
N VAL A 78 0.77 17.42 4.00
CA VAL A 78 -0.21 18.25 4.70
C VAL A 78 0.44 19.05 5.83
N MET A 79 1.30 18.40 6.63
CA MET A 79 2.03 19.06 7.71
C MET A 79 2.87 20.23 7.19
N LEU A 80 3.62 20.04 6.12
CA LEU A 80 4.47 21.09 5.53
C LEU A 80 3.64 22.20 4.88
N TYR A 81 2.55 21.84 4.17
CA TYR A 81 1.67 22.81 3.53
C TYR A 81 0.98 23.73 4.54
N THR A 82 0.56 23.16 5.68
CA THR A 82 -0.11 23.89 6.74
C THR A 82 0.87 24.52 7.75
N TRP A 83 2.18 24.31 7.58
CA TRP A 83 3.21 24.83 8.47
C TRP A 83 3.24 26.35 8.48
N ARG A 84 3.11 26.95 9.66
CA ARG A 84 3.24 28.39 9.87
C ARG A 84 4.42 28.68 10.79
N SER A 85 5.10 29.79 10.56
CA SER A 85 6.28 30.16 11.34
C SER A 85 5.91 30.44 12.80
N CYS A 86 6.30 29.54 13.70
CA CYS A 86 6.21 29.74 15.15
C CYS A 86 7.15 30.85 15.63
N SER A 87 8.31 31.02 14.98
CA SER A 87 9.29 32.06 15.34
C SER A 87 8.75 33.49 15.21
N ARG A 88 7.77 33.73 14.31
CA ARG A 88 7.09 35.03 14.22
C ARG A 88 6.21 35.35 15.43
N ALA A 89 5.72 34.33 16.13
CA ALA A 89 4.89 34.50 17.32
C ALA A 89 5.72 34.58 18.62
N VAL A 90 6.97 34.09 18.59
CA VAL A 90 7.87 34.10 19.74
C VAL A 90 8.51 35.50 19.92
N PRO A 91 8.51 36.06 21.13
CA PRO A 91 9.20 37.33 21.40
C PRO A 91 10.69 37.23 21.11
N ALA A 92 11.24 38.14 20.30
CA ALA A 92 12.68 38.22 20.09
C ALA A 92 13.38 38.87 21.28
N VAL A 93 14.53 38.31 21.67
CA VAL A 93 15.44 38.94 22.64
C VAL A 93 16.13 40.12 21.97
N LYS A 94 16.05 41.31 22.56
CA LYS A 94 16.56 42.56 21.96
C LYS A 94 17.96 42.93 22.45
N SER A 95 18.35 42.48 23.64
CA SER A 95 19.65 42.76 24.25
C SER A 95 20.01 41.68 25.26
N ASP A 96 21.30 41.51 25.55
CA ASP A 96 21.75 40.54 26.54
C ASP A 96 21.24 40.88 27.94
N ASP A 97 21.12 42.16 28.30
CA ASP A 97 20.63 42.58 29.62
C ASP A 97 19.10 42.48 29.79
N GLN A 98 18.38 41.87 28.84
CA GLN A 98 16.93 41.74 28.92
C GLN A 98 16.54 40.80 30.09
N PRO A 99 15.74 41.28 31.07
CA PRO A 99 15.49 40.54 32.30
C PRO A 99 14.74 39.21 32.10
N ASN A 100 13.85 39.13 31.11
CA ASN A 100 13.08 37.92 30.79
C ASN A 100 13.71 37.06 29.67
N ARG A 101 15.01 37.25 29.37
CA ARG A 101 15.71 36.51 28.30
C ARG A 101 15.66 34.99 28.50
N ILE A 102 15.89 34.53 29.73
CA ILE A 102 15.92 33.10 30.07
C ILE A 102 14.51 32.50 29.88
N GLU A 103 13.49 33.16 30.41
CA GLU A 103 12.09 32.75 30.28
C GLU A 103 11.66 32.66 28.81
N ILE A 104 12.06 33.63 27.97
CA ILE A 104 11.81 33.60 26.52
C ILE A 104 12.43 32.36 25.89
N TYR A 105 13.69 32.04 26.19
CA TYR A 105 14.35 30.86 25.62
C TYR A 105 13.74 29.54 26.10
N GLU A 106 13.38 29.43 27.38
CA GLU A 106 12.72 28.26 27.93
C GLU A 106 11.38 28.03 27.23
N LYS A 107 10.55 29.06 27.11
CA LYS A 107 9.26 28.97 26.41
C LYS A 107 9.40 28.75 24.92
N THR A 108 10.43 29.31 24.29
CA THR A 108 10.74 29.05 22.88
C THR A 108 11.06 27.57 22.66
N THR A 109 11.86 26.98 23.55
CA THR A 109 12.23 25.57 23.47
C THR A 109 11.01 24.69 23.70
N GLU A 110 10.21 24.96 24.73
CA GLU A 110 8.96 24.23 25.03
C GLU A 110 8.01 24.21 23.82
N VAL A 111 7.85 25.33 23.11
CA VAL A 111 6.96 25.44 21.95
C VAL A 111 7.56 24.80 20.69
N LEU A 112 8.86 24.98 20.43
CA LEU A 112 9.49 24.51 19.20
C LEU A 112 9.88 23.03 19.24
N GLU A 113 10.13 22.46 20.41
CA GLU A 113 10.54 21.05 20.54
C GLU A 113 9.61 20.05 19.82
N PRO A 114 8.27 20.06 20.02
CA PRO A 114 7.39 19.12 19.31
C PRO A 114 7.39 19.34 17.80
N GLU A 115 7.53 20.57 17.32
CA GLU A 115 7.58 20.88 15.89
C GLU A 115 8.90 20.39 15.27
N VAL A 116 10.03 20.62 15.93
CA VAL A 116 11.34 20.09 15.49
C VAL A 116 11.31 18.55 15.47
N ARG A 117 10.62 17.92 16.41
CA ARG A 117 10.44 16.45 16.42
C ARG A 117 9.70 15.95 15.18
N LYS A 118 8.64 16.65 14.74
CA LYS A 118 7.93 16.32 13.49
C LYS A 118 8.85 16.46 12.26
N LEU A 119 9.67 17.51 12.20
CA LEU A 119 10.65 17.69 11.13
C LEU A 119 11.72 16.59 11.12
N LYS A 120 12.16 16.15 12.31
CA LYS A 120 13.09 15.03 12.43
C LYS A 120 12.47 13.73 11.92
N ASN A 121 11.20 13.47 12.25
CA ASN A 121 10.48 12.31 11.73
C ASN A 121 10.33 12.37 10.21
N PHE A 122 9.99 13.53 9.66
CA PHE A 122 9.95 13.74 8.20
C PHE A 122 11.31 13.49 7.54
N MET A 123 12.40 13.97 8.14
CA MET A 123 13.76 13.72 7.63
C MET A 123 14.07 12.21 7.60
N HIS A 124 13.74 11.48 8.67
CA HIS A 124 13.94 10.03 8.72
C HIS A 124 13.05 9.30 7.70
N PHE A 125 11.80 9.72 7.54
CA PHE A 125 10.91 9.20 6.51
C PHE A 125 11.53 9.36 5.11
N ALA A 126 11.93 10.58 4.75
CA ALA A 126 12.51 10.87 3.42
C ALA A 126 13.80 10.08 3.14
N LEU A 127 14.64 9.84 4.16
CA LEU A 127 15.85 9.03 4.03
C LEU A 127 15.53 7.55 3.82
N ASN A 128 14.52 7.02 4.50
CA ASN A 128 14.15 5.61 4.42
C ASN A 128 13.31 5.29 3.17
N SER A 129 12.55 6.26 2.65
CA SER A 129 11.68 6.08 1.47
C SER A 129 12.41 6.17 0.12
N CYS A 130 13.60 6.78 0.09
CA CYS A 130 14.43 6.92 -1.12
C CYS A 130 15.63 5.93 -1.15
N GLY A 131 15.74 5.04 -0.16
CA GLY A 131 16.81 4.06 -0.02
C GLY A 131 16.55 2.75 -0.74
#